data_AF-A0A719FYN3-F1
#
_entry.id   AF-A0A719FYN3-F1
#
_cell.length_a   1.000
_cell.length_b   1.000
_cell.length_c   1.000
_cell.angle_alpha   90.00
_cell.angle_beta   90.00
_cell.angle_gamma   90.00
#
_symmetry.space_group_name_H-M   'P 1'
#
loop_
_entity.id
_entity.type
_entity.pdbx_description
1 polymer ?
#
loop_
_entity_poly.entity_id
_entity_poly.type
_entity_poly.pdbx_seq_one_letter_code
_entity_poly.pdbx_strand_id
1 'polypeptide(L)'
;MSSRRSAIPSDSLLQLRQRLDRLPPKSPERANQIAATAQLYGISVTTVYRALHLVLKPRTAHRSDHGQPRILPPSELEHYCELIAALKLRTTNKSGRHLSTGRAIQLLEEHGVETVQGLIKSPKGLLRKQTVNRWLSRWRLDQPRLLREPPAVRFQAENSNDCW
;
A
#
# COMPACT_ATOMS: atom_id res chain seq x y z
N MET A 1 -33.77 -11.43 -1.53
CA MET A 1 -33.83 -11.12 -2.98
C MET A 1 -32.55 -10.39 -3.36
N SER A 2 -31.67 -11.05 -4.12
CA SER A 2 -30.35 -10.52 -4.48
C SER A 2 -30.50 -9.24 -5.28
N SER A 3 -30.08 -8.10 -4.71
CA SER A 3 -29.95 -6.84 -5.43
C SER A 3 -28.89 -7.01 -6.52
N ARG A 4 -29.29 -7.54 -7.68
CA ARG A 4 -28.46 -7.49 -8.88
C ARG A 4 -28.20 -6.02 -9.12
N ARG A 5 -26.96 -5.60 -8.87
CA ARG A 5 -26.48 -4.26 -9.19
C ARG A 5 -26.90 -3.99 -10.64
N SER A 6 -27.65 -2.93 -10.86
CA SER A 6 -28.09 -2.41 -12.16
C SER A 6 -26.89 -1.88 -12.95
N ALA A 7 -25.97 -2.80 -13.29
CA ALA A 7 -24.73 -2.52 -13.97
C ALA A 7 -24.88 -2.96 -15.44
N ILE A 8 -24.57 -2.04 -16.35
CA ILE A 8 -24.47 -2.34 -17.77
C ILE A 8 -23.28 -3.30 -17.96
N PRO A 9 -23.42 -4.41 -18.69
CA PRO A 9 -22.30 -5.28 -19.05
C PRO A 9 -21.16 -4.49 -19.73
N SER A 10 -19.92 -4.87 -19.45
CA SER A 10 -18.72 -4.21 -20.01
C SER A 10 -18.74 -4.17 -21.53
N ASP A 11 -19.14 -5.27 -22.17
CA ASP A 11 -19.14 -5.40 -23.63
C ASP A 11 -20.16 -4.45 -24.27
N SER A 12 -21.34 -4.34 -23.65
CA SER A 12 -22.39 -3.40 -24.09
C SER A 12 -21.94 -1.94 -23.95
N LEU A 13 -21.21 -1.59 -22.89
CA LEU A 13 -20.62 -0.26 -22.73
C LEU A 13 -19.56 0.04 -23.79
N LEU A 14 -18.71 -0.94 -24.12
CA LEU A 14 -17.68 -0.81 -25.15
C LEU A 14 -18.32 -0.65 -26.54
N GLN A 15 -19.35 -1.44 -26.85
CA GLN A 15 -20.10 -1.31 -28.10
C GLN A 15 -20.79 0.05 -28.22
N LEU A 16 -21.46 0.52 -27.16
CA LEU A 16 -22.06 1.85 -27.13
C LEU A 16 -20.99 2.92 -27.38
N ARG A 17 -19.83 2.81 -26.73
CA ARG A 17 -18.73 3.76 -26.91
C ARG A 17 -18.24 3.79 -28.36
N GLN A 18 -18.00 2.64 -28.96
CA GLN A 18 -17.58 2.54 -30.37
C GLN A 18 -18.58 3.16 -31.33
N ARG A 19 -19.90 2.97 -31.10
CA ARG A 19 -20.94 3.61 -31.90
C ARG A 19 -20.92 5.13 -31.75
N LEU A 20 -20.78 5.61 -30.52
CA LEU A 20 -20.67 7.05 -30.24
C LEU A 20 -19.40 7.65 -30.86
N ASP A 21 -18.27 6.95 -30.87
CA ASP A 21 -17.01 7.47 -31.43
C ASP A 21 -17.06 7.64 -32.96
N ARG A 22 -18.01 6.99 -33.65
CA ARG A 22 -18.25 7.16 -35.10
C ARG A 22 -19.16 8.35 -35.42
N LEU A 23 -19.80 8.95 -34.43
CA LEU A 23 -20.72 10.07 -34.62
C LEU A 23 -20.04 11.42 -34.38
N PRO A 24 -20.40 12.47 -35.15
CA PRO A 24 -19.94 13.83 -34.88
C PRO A 24 -20.26 14.26 -33.44
N PRO A 25 -19.37 15.01 -32.76
CA PRO A 25 -19.50 15.30 -31.33
C PRO A 25 -20.79 16.04 -30.95
N LYS A 26 -21.36 16.83 -31.88
CA LYS A 26 -22.60 17.59 -31.69
C LYS A 26 -23.84 16.92 -32.30
N SER A 27 -23.77 15.66 -32.76
CA SER A 27 -24.93 15.03 -33.37
C SER A 27 -26.00 14.67 -32.32
N PRO A 28 -27.29 14.92 -32.61
CA PRO A 28 -28.39 14.57 -31.70
C PRO A 28 -28.53 13.05 -31.53
N GLU A 29 -28.08 12.27 -32.52
CA GLU A 29 -28.07 10.81 -32.48
C GLU A 29 -27.30 10.23 -31.29
N ARG A 30 -26.27 10.93 -30.78
CA ARG A 30 -25.55 10.52 -29.58
C ARG A 30 -26.48 10.44 -28.37
N ALA A 31 -27.32 11.46 -28.19
CA ALA A 31 -28.28 11.51 -27.09
C ALA A 31 -29.34 10.41 -27.23
N ASN A 32 -29.79 10.15 -28.46
CA ASN A 32 -30.76 9.08 -28.75
C ASN A 32 -30.20 7.69 -28.42
N GLN A 33 -28.95 7.39 -28.80
CA GLN A 33 -28.32 6.10 -28.47
C GLN A 33 -28.12 5.90 -26.96
N ILE A 34 -27.77 6.97 -26.24
CA ILE A 34 -27.63 6.94 -24.79
C ILE A 34 -29.00 6.71 -24.12
N ALA A 35 -30.04 7.40 -24.57
CA ALA A 35 -31.41 7.23 -24.08
C ALA A 35 -31.94 5.81 -24.33
N ALA A 36 -31.72 5.27 -25.53
CA ALA A 36 -32.09 3.89 -25.87
C ALA A 36 -31.38 2.86 -24.97
N THR A 37 -30.09 3.08 -24.68
CA THR A 37 -29.33 2.20 -23.78
C THR A 37 -29.84 2.30 -22.35
N ALA A 38 -30.16 3.52 -21.89
CA ALA A 38 -30.73 3.75 -20.56
C ALA A 38 -32.06 3.00 -20.39
N GLN A 39 -32.93 3.08 -21.40
CA GLN A 39 -34.22 2.37 -21.45
C GLN A 39 -34.03 0.85 -21.46
N LEU A 40 -33.10 0.34 -22.27
CA LEU A 40 -32.83 -1.09 -22.40
C LEU A 40 -32.37 -1.74 -21.09
N TYR A 41 -31.55 -1.03 -20.29
CA TYR A 41 -31.05 -1.53 -19.01
C TYR A 41 -31.86 -1.05 -17.79
N GLY A 42 -32.95 -0.29 -18.00
CA GLY A 42 -33.80 0.20 -16.91
C GLY A 42 -33.06 1.13 -15.92
N ILE A 43 -32.15 1.96 -16.42
CA ILE A 43 -31.32 2.88 -15.62
C ILE A 43 -31.46 4.31 -16.12
N SER A 44 -31.01 5.28 -15.33
CA SER A 44 -31.01 6.68 -15.77
C SER A 44 -29.96 6.95 -16.85
N VAL A 45 -30.26 7.91 -17.73
CA VAL A 45 -29.30 8.44 -18.72
C VAL A 45 -28.01 8.93 -18.04
N THR A 46 -28.12 9.55 -16.87
CA THR A 46 -26.96 9.98 -16.06
C THR A 46 -26.07 8.81 -15.62
N THR A 47 -26.64 7.63 -15.37
CA THR A 47 -25.89 6.42 -15.02
C THR A 47 -25.12 5.89 -16.24
N VAL A 48 -25.71 5.95 -17.43
CA VAL A 48 -25.03 5.58 -18.69
C VAL A 48 -23.83 6.50 -18.94
N TYR A 49 -24.00 7.82 -18.81
CA TYR A 49 -22.90 8.78 -18.93
C TYR A 49 -21.77 8.51 -17.94
N ARG A 50 -22.09 8.26 -16.67
CA ARG A 50 -21.10 7.90 -15.64
C ARG A 50 -20.36 6.62 -16.00
N ALA A 51 -21.06 5.59 -16.45
CA ALA A 51 -20.47 4.32 -16.84
C ALA A 51 -19.53 4.47 -18.05
N LEU A 52 -19.95 5.19 -19.09
CA LEU A 52 -19.11 5.50 -20.26
C LEU A 52 -17.84 6.27 -19.88
N HIS A 53 -17.92 7.21 -18.94
CA HIS A 53 -16.76 7.98 -18.47
C HIS A 53 -15.78 7.14 -17.63
N LEU A 54 -16.26 6.08 -16.97
CA LEU A 54 -15.42 5.20 -16.14
C LEU A 54 -14.84 4.01 -16.92
N VAL A 55 -15.47 3.56 -18.01
CA VAL A 55 -15.14 2.29 -18.66
C VAL A 55 -13.69 2.22 -19.18
N LEU A 56 -13.11 3.36 -19.57
CA LEU A 56 -11.73 3.46 -20.05
C LEU A 56 -10.74 3.95 -18.98
N LYS A 57 -11.22 4.31 -17.78
CA LYS A 57 -10.34 4.79 -16.72
C LYS A 57 -9.73 3.58 -16.01
N PRO A 58 -8.39 3.41 -16.03
CA PRO A 58 -7.76 2.36 -15.28
C PRO A 58 -8.09 2.57 -13.80
N ARG A 59 -8.65 1.54 -13.18
CA ARG A 59 -8.96 1.58 -11.76
C ARG A 59 -7.65 1.40 -11.00
N THR A 60 -7.32 2.36 -10.14
CA THR A 60 -6.14 2.22 -9.29
C THR A 60 -6.31 0.97 -8.42
N ALA A 61 -5.32 0.09 -8.42
CA ALA A 61 -5.35 -1.14 -7.61
C ALA A 61 -5.48 -0.84 -6.11
N HIS A 62 -4.95 0.31 -5.70
CA HIS A 62 -4.95 0.77 -4.33
C HIS A 62 -5.44 2.21 -4.21
N ARG A 63 -5.73 2.61 -2.96
CA ARG A 63 -6.02 4.00 -2.61
C ARG A 63 -4.75 4.85 -2.75
N SER A 64 -4.92 6.17 -2.89
CA SER A 64 -3.81 7.12 -3.00
C SER A 64 -2.83 7.07 -1.81
N ASP A 65 -3.35 6.76 -0.61
CA ASP A 65 -2.58 6.66 0.63
C ASP A 65 -2.04 5.26 0.91
N HIS A 66 -2.08 4.36 -0.09
CA HIS A 66 -1.62 3.00 0.09
C HIS A 66 -0.12 2.97 0.39
N GLY A 67 0.22 2.38 1.53
CA GLY A 67 1.61 2.27 1.95
C GLY A 67 2.12 3.45 2.76
N GLN A 68 1.23 4.35 3.19
CA GLN A 68 1.54 5.40 4.16
C GLN A 68 0.89 5.09 5.53
N PRO A 69 1.58 5.37 6.65
CA PRO A 69 0.96 5.27 7.97
C PRO A 69 -0.07 6.38 8.16
N ARG A 70 -1.19 6.02 8.78
CA ARG A 70 -2.29 6.95 9.11
C ARG A 70 -2.31 7.37 10.58
N ILE A 71 -1.52 6.71 11.44
CA ILE A 71 -1.55 6.91 12.89
C ILE A 71 -0.60 8.03 13.32
N LEU A 72 0.54 8.14 12.63
CA LEU A 72 1.59 9.13 12.89
C LEU A 72 2.40 9.36 11.60
N PRO A 73 3.21 10.43 11.52
CA PRO A 73 4.10 10.69 10.40
C PRO A 73 5.01 9.48 10.10
N PRO A 74 5.38 9.25 8.83
CA PRO A 74 6.24 8.13 8.45
C PRO A 74 7.56 8.07 9.19
N SER A 75 8.23 9.21 9.34
CA SER A 75 9.54 9.33 10.02
C SER A 75 9.48 8.93 11.49
N GLU A 76 8.46 9.39 12.22
CA GLU A 76 8.28 9.05 13.63
C GLU A 76 8.02 7.55 13.81
N LEU A 77 7.19 6.96 12.94
CA LEU A 77 6.91 5.52 13.02
C LEU A 77 8.12 4.68 12.63
N GLU A 78 8.89 5.13 11.65
CA GLU A 78 10.14 4.50 11.25
C GLU A 78 11.11 4.49 12.41
N HIS A 79 11.29 5.62 13.07
CA HIS A 79 12.15 5.72 14.23
C HIS A 79 11.72 4.80 15.39
N TYR A 80 10.42 4.73 15.70
CA TYR A 80 9.93 3.76 16.68
C TYR A 80 10.16 2.30 16.25
N CYS A 81 10.01 2.00 14.96
CA CYS A 81 10.29 0.67 14.43
C CYS A 81 11.78 0.32 14.52
N GLU A 82 12.69 1.27 14.26
CA GLU A 82 14.13 1.11 14.44
C GLU A 82 14.48 0.80 15.89
N LEU A 83 13.94 1.56 16.85
CA LEU A 83 14.18 1.31 18.28
C LEU A 83 13.69 -0.08 18.69
N ILE A 84 12.50 -0.47 18.25
CA ILE A 84 11.96 -1.80 18.52
C ILE A 84 12.83 -2.89 17.87
N ALA A 85 13.28 -2.68 16.65
CA ALA A 85 14.18 -3.62 15.96
C ALA A 85 15.53 -3.74 16.68
N ALA A 86 16.11 -2.62 17.12
CA ALA A 86 17.34 -2.58 17.89
C ALA A 86 17.19 -3.29 19.24
N LEU A 87 16.08 -3.08 19.98
CA LEU A 87 15.79 -3.81 21.22
C LEU A 87 15.73 -5.32 20.97
N LYS A 88 15.07 -5.75 19.89
CA LYS A 88 15.00 -7.17 19.52
C LYS A 88 16.37 -7.71 19.18
N LEU A 89 17.16 -6.98 18.38
CA LEU A 89 18.51 -7.39 18.01
C LEU A 89 19.43 -7.53 19.23
N ARG A 90 19.44 -6.54 20.13
CA ARG A 90 20.26 -6.55 21.36
C ARG A 90 19.88 -7.64 22.35
N THR A 91 18.60 -8.06 22.36
CA THR A 91 18.11 -9.14 23.21
C THR A 91 18.14 -10.50 22.52
N THR A 92 18.68 -10.58 21.30
CA THR A 92 18.81 -11.84 20.58
C THR A 92 19.89 -12.70 21.22
N ASN A 93 19.53 -13.93 21.58
CA ASN A 93 20.48 -14.90 22.11
C ASN A 93 21.08 -15.78 21.00
N LYS A 94 22.00 -16.68 21.36
CA LYS A 94 22.63 -17.63 20.43
C LYS A 94 21.65 -18.60 19.74
N SER A 95 20.47 -18.81 20.32
CA SER A 95 19.40 -19.63 19.71
C SER A 95 18.42 -18.81 18.85
N GLY A 96 18.73 -17.53 18.58
CA GLY A 96 17.92 -16.64 17.76
C GLY A 96 16.65 -16.12 18.44
N ARG A 97 16.40 -16.47 19.71
CA ARG A 97 15.26 -15.95 20.47
C ARG A 97 15.55 -14.54 20.94
N HIS A 98 14.54 -13.69 20.89
CA HIS A 98 14.64 -12.27 21.23
C HIS A 98 13.35 -11.78 21.89
N LEU A 99 13.37 -10.54 22.37
CA LEU A 99 12.20 -9.89 22.95
C LEU A 99 11.01 -9.87 21.97
N SER A 100 9.79 -10.15 22.46
CA SER A 100 8.60 -10.03 21.61
C SER A 100 8.30 -8.57 21.28
N THR A 101 7.69 -8.29 20.12
CA THR A 101 7.30 -6.91 19.75
C THR A 101 6.39 -6.27 20.80
N GLY A 102 5.48 -7.04 21.42
CA GLY A 102 4.60 -6.52 22.47
C GLY A 102 5.37 -6.09 23.71
N ARG A 103 6.35 -6.88 24.14
CA ARG A 103 7.19 -6.52 25.29
C ARG A 103 8.13 -5.34 24.97
N ALA A 104 8.63 -5.24 23.74
CA ALA A 104 9.41 -4.08 23.29
C ALA A 104 8.60 -2.78 23.34
N ILE A 105 7.35 -2.81 22.86
CA ILE A 105 6.42 -1.67 22.96
C ILE A 105 6.20 -1.30 24.42
N GLN A 106 5.91 -2.28 25.29
CA GLN A 106 5.69 -2.03 26.71
C GLN A 106 6.91 -1.36 27.38
N LEU A 107 8.14 -1.83 27.10
CA LEU A 107 9.34 -1.20 27.64
C LEU A 107 9.50 0.24 27.16
N LEU A 108 9.23 0.50 25.89
CA LEU A 108 9.30 1.84 25.29
C LEU A 108 8.25 2.81 25.86
N GLU A 109 7.07 2.29 26.25
CA GLU A 109 6.00 3.08 26.86
C GLU A 109 6.22 3.33 28.36
N GLU A 110 6.66 2.33 29.12
CA GLU A 110 6.82 2.43 30.57
C GLU A 110 8.14 3.09 30.97
N HIS A 111 9.24 2.65 30.35
CA HIS A 111 10.60 2.98 30.77
C HIS A 111 11.31 3.88 29.76
N GLY A 112 11.01 3.73 28.47
CA GLY A 112 11.72 4.40 27.39
C GLY A 112 13.03 3.70 27.02
N VAL A 113 13.70 4.21 25.99
CA VAL A 113 14.99 3.72 25.49
C VAL A 113 15.95 4.90 25.40
N GLU A 114 17.11 4.76 26.03
CA GLU A 114 18.19 5.74 25.93
C GLU A 114 18.88 5.62 24.57
N THR A 115 18.97 6.75 23.87
CA THR A 115 19.68 6.91 22.60
C THR A 115 20.70 8.03 22.72
N VAL A 116 21.55 8.19 21.71
CA VAL A 116 22.52 9.31 21.64
C VAL A 116 21.83 10.68 21.69
N GLN A 117 20.57 10.75 21.27
CA GLN A 117 19.77 11.97 21.24
C GLN A 117 18.97 12.19 22.54
N GLY A 118 19.03 11.25 23.48
CA GLY A 118 18.32 11.30 24.76
C GLY A 118 17.38 10.11 24.98
N LEU A 119 16.58 10.21 26.05
CA LEU A 119 15.60 9.20 26.43
C LEU A 119 14.34 9.34 25.57
N ILE A 120 14.04 8.30 24.78
CA ILE A 120 12.87 8.27 23.91
C ILE A 120 11.79 7.40 24.54
N LYS A 121 10.59 7.97 24.68
CA LYS A 121 9.40 7.30 25.22
C LYS A 121 8.24 7.39 24.22
N SER A 122 7.56 6.28 24.01
CA SER A 122 6.30 6.27 23.26
C SER A 122 5.13 6.59 24.19
N PRO A 123 4.17 7.42 23.77
CA PRO A 123 2.88 7.54 24.46
C PRO A 123 2.18 6.18 24.56
N LYS A 124 1.52 5.93 25.69
CA LYS A 124 0.80 4.67 25.95
C LYS A 124 -0.32 4.45 24.93
N GLY A 125 -0.35 3.28 24.31
CA GLY A 125 -1.41 2.87 23.39
C GLY A 125 -1.26 3.44 21.96
N LEU A 126 -0.24 4.25 21.69
CA LEU A 126 0.05 4.76 20.34
C LEU A 126 0.46 3.62 19.40
N LEU A 127 1.36 2.75 19.87
CA LEU A 127 1.97 1.70 19.07
C LEU A 127 1.23 0.37 19.27
N ARG A 128 0.34 0.01 18.32
CA ARG A 128 -0.28 -1.33 18.31
C ARG A 128 0.67 -2.37 17.74
N LYS A 129 0.77 -3.53 18.39
CA LYS A 129 1.61 -4.68 17.93
C LYS A 129 1.40 -5.02 16.45
N GLN A 130 0.15 -5.09 15.97
CA GLN A 130 -0.13 -5.43 14.58
C GLN A 130 0.40 -4.36 13.62
N THR A 131 0.24 -3.09 13.97
CA THR A 131 0.76 -1.96 13.19
C THR A 131 2.28 -2.03 13.12
N VAL A 132 2.96 -2.16 14.26
CA VAL A 132 4.43 -2.22 14.32
C VAL A 132 4.96 -3.40 13.52
N ASN A 133 4.40 -4.61 13.70
CA ASN A 133 4.83 -5.78 12.93
C ASN A 133 4.67 -5.59 11.42
N ARG A 134 3.55 -4.98 10.96
CA ARG A 134 3.34 -4.69 9.54
C ARG A 134 4.43 -3.76 9.00
N TRP A 135 4.79 -2.73 9.75
CA TRP A 135 5.78 -1.73 9.32
C TRP A 135 7.21 -2.24 9.41
N LEU A 136 7.57 -2.99 10.46
CA LEU A 136 8.85 -3.72 10.53
C LEU A 136 9.06 -4.57 9.26
N SER A 137 8.07 -5.37 8.87
CA SER A 137 8.14 -6.17 7.65
C SER A 137 8.16 -5.34 6.37
N ARG A 138 7.49 -4.19 6.33
CA ARG A 138 7.44 -3.33 5.14
C ARG A 138 8.76 -2.61 4.90
N TRP A 139 9.38 -2.11 5.96
CA TRP A 139 10.70 -1.45 5.92
C TRP A 139 11.88 -2.42 6.04
N ARG A 140 11.62 -3.72 6.14
CA ARG A 140 12.65 -4.78 6.25
C ARG A 140 13.52 -4.67 7.51
N LEU A 141 12.95 -4.11 8.58
CA LEU A 141 13.54 -4.03 9.92
C LEU A 141 13.19 -5.26 10.78
N ASP A 142 12.58 -6.29 10.19
CA ASP A 142 12.38 -7.57 10.84
C ASP A 142 13.70 -8.36 10.94
N GLN A 143 13.89 -9.03 12.07
CA GLN A 143 15.15 -9.69 12.43
C GLN A 143 15.71 -10.64 11.35
N PRO A 144 14.90 -11.48 10.66
CA PRO A 144 15.44 -12.35 9.60
C PRO A 144 16.11 -11.58 8.46
N ARG A 145 15.69 -10.34 8.22
CA ARG A 145 16.24 -9.49 7.15
C ARG A 145 17.40 -8.65 7.63
N LEU A 146 17.40 -8.22 8.88
CA LEU A 146 18.52 -7.50 9.49
C LEU A 146 19.78 -8.39 9.62
N LEU A 147 19.61 -9.67 9.92
CA LEU A 147 20.71 -10.62 10.05
C LEU A 147 21.15 -11.22 8.70
N ARG A 148 20.49 -10.84 7.60
CA ARG A 148 20.82 -11.38 6.29
C ARG A 148 22.10 -10.71 5.81
N GLU A 149 23.14 -11.51 5.60
CA GLU A 149 24.36 -11.05 4.96
C GLU A 149 24.05 -10.52 3.54
N PRO A 150 24.78 -9.48 3.09
CA PRO A 150 24.68 -9.05 1.70
C PRO A 150 25.02 -10.23 0.77
N PRO A 151 24.41 -10.30 -0.43
CA PRO A 151 24.74 -11.35 -1.38
C PRO A 151 26.24 -11.32 -1.66
N ALA A 152 26.89 -12.48 -1.63
CA ALA A 152 28.30 -12.59 -1.99
C ALA A 152 28.49 -12.14 -3.45
N VAL A 153 29.14 -10.99 -3.62
CA VAL A 153 29.55 -10.50 -4.94
C VAL A 153 30.95 -11.04 -5.19
N ARG A 154 31.16 -11.71 -6.33
CA ARG A 154 32.52 -12.10 -6.74
C ARG A 154 33.29 -10.83 -7.04
N PHE A 155 34.46 -10.68 -6.42
CA PHE A 155 35.38 -9.62 -6.78
C PHE A 155 35.73 -9.74 -8.26
N GLN A 156 35.55 -8.65 -9.01
CA GLN A 156 35.97 -8.53 -10.40
C GLN A 156 36.99 -7.39 -10.45
N ALA A 157 38.23 -7.73 -10.77
CA ALA A 157 39.28 -6.75 -11.01
C ALA A 157 38.91 -5.92 -12.24
N GLU A 158 39.07 -4.59 -12.16
CA GLU A 158 38.92 -3.70 -13.30
C GLU A 158 40.25 -3.56 -14.05
N ASN A 159 41.37 -3.61 -13.32
CA ASN A 159 42.72 -3.55 -13.85
C ASN A 159 43.49 -4.84 -13.56
N SER A 160 44.45 -5.16 -14.44
CA SER A 160 45.28 -6.37 -14.35
C SER A 160 46.07 -6.50 -13.02
N ASN A 161 46.20 -5.42 -12.26
CA ASN A 161 47.02 -5.36 -11.06
C ASN A 161 46.18 -5.29 -9.77
N ASP A 162 44.85 -5.33 -9.84
CA ASP A 162 44.00 -5.19 -8.64
C ASP A 162 44.04 -6.43 -7.71
N CYS A 163 44.69 -7.50 -8.15
CA CYS A 163 44.88 -8.75 -7.41
C CYS A 163 46.33 -9.02 -6.98
N TRP A 164 47.24 -8.04 -7.15
CA TRP A 164 48.69 -8.18 -6.88
C TRP A 164 49.19 -7.17 -5.85
#